data_AF-C6LPJ4-F1
#
_entry.id   AF-C6LPJ4-F1
#
_cell.length_a   1.000
_cell.length_b   1.000
_cell.length_c   1.000
_cell.angle_alpha   90.00
_cell.angle_beta   90.00
_cell.angle_gamma   90.00
#
_symmetry.space_group_name_H-M   'P 1'
#
loop_
_entity.id
_entity.type
_entity.pdbx_description
1 polymer ?
#
loop_
_entity_poly.entity_id
_entity_poly.type
_entity_poly.pdbx_seq_one_letter_code
_entity_poly.pdbx_strand_id
1 'polypeptide(L)'
;MPDERTQRLFVAQRQQEFLTAIAIQQPRIAEVRVQMHNMRDKEGYTVKYGVTAVPTWVFLRDGRELGRIVLEPQRSFTEEIERILKTSIGE
;
A
#
# COMPACT_ATOMS: atom_id res chain seq x y z
N MET A 1 1.43 -20.11 13.75
CA MET A 1 1.15 -19.20 12.61
C MET A 1 -0.35 -18.91 12.62
N PRO A 2 -0.79 -17.65 12.46
CA PRO A 2 -2.20 -17.33 12.38
C PRO A 2 -2.84 -18.09 11.20
N ASP A 3 -4.05 -18.61 11.40
CA ASP A 3 -4.80 -19.30 10.35
C ASP A 3 -5.21 -18.33 9.23
N GLU A 4 -5.60 -18.88 8.09
CA GLU A 4 -5.92 -18.11 6.88
C GLU A 4 -7.03 -17.08 7.11
N ARG A 5 -8.03 -17.38 7.95
CA ARG A 5 -9.10 -16.43 8.27
C ARG A 5 -8.57 -15.25 9.06
N THR A 6 -7.72 -15.50 10.06
CA THR A 6 -7.06 -14.45 10.85
C THR A 6 -6.22 -13.52 9.96
N GLN A 7 -5.48 -14.08 9.00
CA GLN A 7 -4.69 -13.29 8.06
C GLN A 7 -5.58 -12.43 7.14
N ARG A 8 -6.68 -12.99 6.62
CA ARG A 8 -7.65 -12.24 5.81
C ARG A 8 -8.29 -11.08 6.58
N LEU A 9 -8.65 -11.30 7.85
CA LEU A 9 -9.20 -10.26 8.71
C LEU A 9 -8.19 -9.16 8.99
N PHE A 10 -6.93 -9.54 9.25
CA PHE A 10 -5.83 -8.58 9.41
C PHE A 10 -5.65 -7.71 8.16
N VAL A 11 -5.57 -8.33 6.97
CA VAL A 11 -5.44 -7.61 5.69
C VAL A 11 -6.61 -6.65 5.48
N ALA A 12 -7.85 -7.11 5.72
CA ALA A 12 -9.04 -6.28 5.56
C ALA A 12 -9.07 -5.09 6.52
N GLN A 13 -8.68 -5.31 7.78
CA GLN A 13 -8.58 -4.24 8.77
C GLN A 13 -7.55 -3.19 8.35
N ARG A 14 -6.33 -3.63 7.96
CA ARG A 14 -5.28 -2.72 7.50
C ARG A 14 -5.66 -1.96 6.24
N GLN A 15 -6.35 -2.61 5.31
CA GLN A 15 -6.87 -1.96 4.12
C GLN A 15 -7.86 -0.84 4.48
N GLN A 16 -8.76 -1.07 5.44
CA GLN A 16 -9.72 -0.05 5.88
C GLN A 16 -9.01 1.13 6.56
N GLU A 17 -8.02 0.88 7.42
CA GLU A 17 -7.21 1.91 8.08
C GLU A 17 -6.48 2.78 7.04
N PHE A 18 -5.85 2.14 6.05
CA PHE A 18 -5.19 2.83 4.94
C PHE A 18 -6.16 3.70 4.14
N LEU A 19 -7.33 3.15 3.75
CA LEU A 19 -8.32 3.86 2.95
C LEU A 19 -8.84 5.12 3.66
N THR A 20 -9.06 5.04 4.97
CA THR A 20 -9.44 6.20 5.77
C THR A 20 -8.33 7.25 5.78
N ALA A 21 -7.08 6.85 5.99
CA ALA A 21 -5.96 7.78 6.04
C ALA A 21 -5.69 8.46 4.69
N ILE A 22 -5.72 7.71 3.58
CA ILE A 22 -5.43 8.26 2.26
C ILE A 22 -6.55 9.18 1.77
N ALA A 23 -7.81 8.91 2.12
CA ALA A 23 -8.93 9.79 1.76
C ALA A 23 -8.80 11.19 2.38
N ILE A 24 -8.23 11.28 3.59
CA ILE A 24 -7.95 12.55 4.28
C ILE A 24 -6.78 13.27 3.61
N GLN A 25 -5.69 12.54 3.33
CA GLN A 25 -4.43 13.13 2.87
C GLN A 25 -4.40 13.46 1.39
N GLN A 26 -5.09 12.67 0.56
CA GLN A 26 -5.14 12.87 -0.89
C GLN A 26 -6.51 12.45 -1.44
N PRO A 27 -7.52 13.33 -1.40
CA PRO A 27 -8.88 13.01 -1.84
C PRO A 27 -8.99 12.74 -3.36
N ARG A 28 -7.97 13.10 -4.14
CA ARG A 28 -7.91 12.88 -5.60
C ARG A 28 -6.85 11.85 -6.00
N ILE A 29 -6.74 10.77 -5.24
CA ILE A 29 -5.82 9.68 -5.58
C ILE A 29 -6.46 8.73 -6.61
N ALA A 30 -5.68 8.31 -7.61
CA ALA A 30 -6.04 7.17 -8.45
C ALA A 30 -5.62 5.88 -7.73
N GLU A 31 -6.57 4.99 -7.46
CA GLU A 31 -6.31 3.70 -6.82
C GLU A 31 -6.25 2.58 -7.85
N VAL A 32 -5.21 1.74 -7.76
CA VAL A 32 -5.12 0.47 -8.49
C VAL A 32 -5.04 -0.65 -7.46
N ARG A 33 -6.04 -1.53 -7.46
CA ARG A 33 -6.06 -2.73 -6.60
C ARG A 33 -5.53 -3.92 -7.39
N VAL A 34 -4.52 -4.58 -6.82
CA VAL A 34 -3.92 -5.78 -7.41
C VAL A 34 -4.29 -6.98 -6.56
N GLN A 35 -5.03 -7.92 -7.15
CA GLN A 35 -5.32 -9.20 -6.50
C GLN A 35 -4.20 -10.19 -6.81
N MET A 36 -3.66 -10.80 -5.76
CA MET A 36 -2.51 -11.69 -5.86
C MET A 36 -2.91 -13.13 -5.52
N HIS A 37 -2.35 -14.07 -6.27
CA HIS A 37 -2.39 -15.50 -5.97
C HIS A 37 -0.96 -16.04 -5.92
N ASN A 38 -0.54 -16.58 -4.77
CA ASN A 38 0.83 -17.06 -4.55
C ASN A 38 1.90 -16.02 -4.91
N MET A 39 1.72 -14.77 -4.47
CA MET A 39 2.61 -13.63 -4.73
C MET A 39 2.76 -13.23 -6.21
N ARG A 40 1.86 -13.69 -7.07
CA ARG A 40 1.82 -13.35 -8.49
C ARG A 40 0.48 -12.70 -8.83
N ASP A 41 0.53 -11.75 -9.75
CA ASP A 41 -0.63 -11.16 -10.39
C ASP A 41 -0.53 -11.34 -11.91
N LYS A 42 -1.67 -11.23 -12.61
CA LYS A 42 -1.73 -11.47 -14.06
C LYS A 42 -1.02 -10.36 -14.84
N GLU A 43 -1.03 -9.15 -14.30
CA GLU A 43 -0.51 -7.93 -14.90
C GLU A 43 0.99 -7.71 -14.60
N GLY A 44 1.59 -8.54 -13.73
CA GLY A 44 3.00 -8.51 -13.39
C GLY A 44 3.42 -7.35 -12.48
N TYR A 45 2.47 -6.67 -11.83
CA TYR A 45 2.75 -5.59 -10.88
C TYR A 45 3.55 -6.06 -9.67
N THR A 46 3.35 -7.30 -9.21
CA THR A 46 4.06 -7.83 -8.04
C THR A 46 5.55 -7.99 -8.33
N VAL A 47 5.88 -8.46 -9.53
CA VAL A 47 7.26 -8.56 -10.01
C VAL A 47 7.83 -7.17 -10.28
N LYS A 48 7.08 -6.33 -11.01
CA LYS A 48 7.53 -4.99 -11.40
C LYS A 48 7.92 -4.11 -10.21
N TYR A 49 7.14 -4.16 -9.13
CA TYR A 49 7.39 -3.35 -7.93
C TYR A 49 8.04 -4.16 -6.79
N GLY A 50 8.45 -5.42 -7.03
CA GLY A 50 9.13 -6.23 -6.02
C GLY A 50 8.32 -6.43 -4.74
N VAL A 51 7.02 -6.74 -4.86
CA VAL A 51 6.12 -6.97 -3.73
C VAL A 51 6.36 -8.37 -3.16
N THR A 52 6.81 -8.46 -1.91
CA THR A 52 7.16 -9.72 -1.23
C THR A 52 6.26 -10.05 -0.03
N ALA A 53 5.35 -9.14 0.35
CA ALA A 53 4.42 -9.32 1.45
C ALA A 53 3.05 -8.68 1.15
N VAL A 54 1.99 -9.16 1.81
CA VAL A 54 0.61 -8.67 1.65
C VAL A 54 0.02 -8.35 3.03
N PRO A 55 -0.56 -7.16 3.25
CA PRO A 55 -0.74 -6.08 2.28
C PRO A 55 0.55 -5.27 2.02
N THR A 56 0.68 -4.69 0.83
CA THR A 56 1.71 -3.69 0.52
C THR A 56 1.06 -2.58 -0.30
N TRP A 57 1.35 -1.33 0.05
CA TRP A 57 0.90 -0.14 -0.69
C TRP A 57 2.10 0.53 -1.32
N VAL A 58 2.08 0.71 -2.64
CA VAL A 58 3.14 1.38 -3.40
C VAL A 58 2.59 2.71 -3.92
N PHE A 59 3.28 3.80 -3.62
CA PHE A 59 2.87 5.15 -4.00
C PHE A 59 3.62 5.56 -5.25
N LEU A 60 2.90 5.97 -6.28
CA LEU A 60 3.47 6.34 -7.57
C LEU A 60 3.14 7.79 -7.92
N ARG A 61 4.08 8.47 -8.56
CA ARG A 61 3.87 9.74 -9.28
C ARG A 61 4.63 9.67 -10.60
N ASP A 62 3.95 9.95 -11.70
CA ASP A 62 4.52 9.90 -13.05
C ASP A 62 5.26 8.59 -13.37
N GLY A 63 4.70 7.47 -12.88
CA GLY A 63 5.26 6.13 -13.05
C GLY A 63 6.49 5.82 -12.18
N ARG A 64 6.97 6.76 -11.36
CA ARG A 64 8.06 6.57 -10.40
C ARG A 64 7.52 6.27 -9.01
N GLU A 65 8.19 5.38 -8.29
CA GLU A 65 7.87 5.09 -6.90
C GLU A 65 8.34 6.20 -5.97
N LEU A 66 7.41 6.73 -5.18
CA LEU A 66 7.69 7.71 -4.12
C LEU A 66 8.03 7.04 -2.79
N GLY A 67 7.49 5.85 -2.58
CA GLY A 67 7.66 5.07 -1.37
C GLY A 67 6.60 3.99 -1.26
N ARG A 68 6.68 3.22 -0.18
CA ARG A 68 5.74 2.12 0.08
C ARG A 68 5.54 1.89 1.58
N ILE A 69 4.43 1.26 1.91
CA ILE A 69 4.13 0.70 3.23
C ILE A 69 4.00 -0.81 3.05
N VAL A 70 4.72 -1.59 3.87
CA VAL A 70 4.78 -3.06 3.76
C VAL A 70 4.23 -3.66 5.03
N LEU A 71 3.15 -4.43 4.91
CA LEU A 71 2.35 -5.04 6.00
C LEU A 71 1.68 -4.02 6.94
N GLU A 72 2.49 -3.20 7.59
CA GLU A 72 2.05 -2.20 8.56
C GLU A 72 2.93 -0.95 8.49
N PRO A 73 2.37 0.22 8.85
CA PRO A 73 3.16 1.44 8.94
C PRO A 73 4.14 1.38 10.11
N GLN A 74 5.29 2.04 9.97
CA GLN A 74 6.26 2.17 11.09
C GLN A 74 5.73 3.07 12.21
N ARG A 75 4.77 3.94 11.88
CA ARG A 75 4.04 4.81 12.81
C ARG A 75 2.54 4.62 12.56
N SER A 76 1.80 5.68 12.30
CA SER A 76 0.45 5.61 11.73
C SER A 76 0.47 5.65 10.20
N PHE A 77 -0.60 5.14 9.57
CA PHE A 77 -0.80 5.29 8.12
C PHE A 77 -0.77 6.76 7.70
N THR A 78 -1.42 7.64 8.48
CA THR A 78 -1.49 9.07 8.19
C THR A 78 -0.10 9.71 8.14
N GLU A 79 0.72 9.50 9.18
CA GLU A 79 2.08 10.07 9.22
C GLU A 79 2.98 9.51 8.11
N GLU A 80 2.83 8.23 7.80
CA GLU A 80 3.66 7.61 6.78
C GLU A 80 3.27 8.04 5.37
N ILE A 81 1.97 8.17 5.10
CA ILE A 81 1.45 8.77 3.86
C ILE A 81 1.97 10.20 3.72
N GLU A 82 1.83 11.04 4.75
CA GLU A 82 2.33 12.42 4.72
C GLU A 82 3.82 12.49 4.41
N ARG A 83 4.62 11.62 5.03
CA ARG A 83 6.06 11.54 4.81
C ARG A 83 6.38 11.19 3.35
N ILE A 84 5.72 10.16 2.80
CA ILE A 84 5.92 9.73 1.40
C ILE A 84 5.53 10.85 0.43
N LEU A 85 4.39 11.51 0.68
CA LEU A 85 3.91 12.60 -0.18
C LEU A 85 4.80 13.85 -0.10
N LYS A 86 5.35 14.19 1.07
CA LYS A 86 6.29 15.32 1.25
C LYS A 86 7.61 15.12 0.50
N THR A 87 8.16 13.90 0.47
CA THR A 87 9.36 13.58 -0.31
C THR A 87 9.20 13.92 -1.79
N SER A 88 7.97 13.91 -2.31
CA SER A 88 7.67 14.19 -3.71
C SER A 88 7.51 15.68 -4.04
N ILE A 89 7.54 16.59 -3.05
CA ILE A 89 7.40 18.05 -3.24
C ILE A 89 8.79 18.73 -3.21
N GLY A 90 9.86 17.98 -2.92
CA GLY A 90 11.22 18.49 -2.75
C GLY A 90 12.12 18.39 -3.99
N GLU A 91 11.59 18.55 -5.21
CA GLU A 91 12.37 18.77 -6.44
C GLU A 91 12.08 20.16 -7.03
#